data_AF-A0A2W2L372-F1
#
_entry.id   AF-A0A2W2L372-F1
#
_cell.length_a   1.000
_cell.length_b   1.000
_cell.length_c   1.000
_cell.angle_alpha   90.00
_cell.angle_beta   90.00
_cell.angle_gamma   90.00
#
_symmetry.space_group_name_H-M   'P 1'
#
loop_
_entity.id
_entity.type
_entity.pdbx_description
1 polymer ?
#
loop_
_entity_poly.entity_id
_entity_poly.type
_entity_poly.pdbx_seq_one_letter_code
_entity_poly.pdbx_strand_id
1 'polypeptide(L)'
;MAADETSIKVSAAARDRLAVLAAEHGTTIRSLVEQLAQGTPTRAEYAERAELARAELASALGSAPSPEAEAKARALLERLSATQYGPQAAA
;
A
#
# COMPACT_ATOMS: atom_id res chain seq x y z
N MET A 1 -1.09 -12.61 28.42
CA MET A 1 -2.14 -11.66 28.00
C MET A 1 -2.67 -12.15 26.66
N ALA A 2 -3.85 -12.78 26.64
CA ALA A 2 -4.46 -13.39 25.45
C ALA A 2 -5.50 -12.43 24.82
N ALA A 3 -5.17 -11.14 24.75
CA ALA A 3 -6.12 -10.08 24.39
C ALA A 3 -6.11 -9.71 22.89
N ASP A 4 -5.16 -10.20 22.09
CA ASP A 4 -5.01 -9.81 20.68
C ASP A 4 -5.42 -10.91 19.67
N GLU A 5 -5.84 -12.09 20.12
CA GLU A 5 -6.25 -13.15 19.20
C GLU A 5 -7.71 -12.97 18.78
N THR A 6 -7.89 -12.38 17.59
CA THR A 6 -9.21 -12.20 16.97
C THR A 6 -9.43 -13.24 15.88
N SER A 7 -10.64 -13.83 15.83
CA SER A 7 -11.02 -14.79 14.80
C SER A 7 -11.72 -14.10 13.63
N ILE A 8 -11.18 -14.27 12.43
CA ILE A 8 -11.75 -13.74 11.18
C ILE A 8 -12.38 -14.91 10.40
N LYS A 9 -13.65 -14.77 10.02
CA LYS A 9 -14.30 -15.75 9.14
C LYS A 9 -13.89 -15.49 7.70
N VAL A 10 -13.29 -16.50 7.07
CA VAL A 10 -12.89 -16.49 5.66
C VAL A 10 -13.40 -17.75 4.96
N SER A 11 -13.48 -17.73 3.63
CA SER A 11 -13.78 -18.94 2.87
C SER A 11 -12.62 -19.93 2.95
N ALA A 12 -12.89 -21.23 2.79
CA ALA A 12 -11.85 -22.25 2.73
C ALA A 12 -10.85 -21.97 1.60
N ALA A 13 -11.34 -21.56 0.43
CA ALA A 13 -10.49 -21.18 -0.70
C ALA A 13 -9.54 -20.01 -0.38
N ALA A 14 -10.01 -19.00 0.37
CA ALA A 14 -9.16 -17.88 0.79
C ALA A 14 -8.08 -18.32 1.78
N ARG A 15 -8.44 -19.16 2.78
CA ARG A 15 -7.48 -19.75 3.73
C ARG A 15 -6.40 -20.55 2.99
N ASP A 16 -6.79 -21.41 2.06
CA ASP A 16 -5.86 -22.28 1.35
C ASP A 16 -4.90 -21.48 0.47
N ARG A 17 -5.41 -20.44 -0.20
CA ARG A 17 -4.56 -19.50 -0.95
C ARG A 17 -3.59 -18.74 -0.04
N LEU A 18 -4.04 -18.26 1.12
CA LEU A 18 -3.17 -17.60 2.09
C LEU A 18 -2.10 -18.54 2.65
N ALA A 19 -2.41 -19.83 2.80
CA ALA A 19 -1.43 -20.83 3.24
C ALA A 19 -0.30 -21.00 2.22
N VAL A 20 -0.64 -21.05 0.91
CA VAL A 20 0.36 -21.10 -0.17
C VAL A 20 1.22 -19.85 -0.15
N LEU A 21 0.62 -18.66 -0.10
CA LEU A 21 1.35 -17.39 -0.04
C LEU A 21 2.27 -17.32 1.20
N ALA A 22 1.79 -17.74 2.36
CA ALA A 22 2.61 -17.75 3.57
C ALA A 22 3.83 -18.67 3.42
N ALA A 23 3.66 -19.85 2.82
CA ALA A 23 4.75 -20.79 2.55
C ALA A 23 5.79 -20.22 1.57
N GLU A 24 5.35 -19.58 0.49
CA GLU A 24 6.24 -18.91 -0.48
C GLU A 24 7.07 -17.80 0.17
N HIS A 25 6.45 -17.06 1.09
CA HIS A 25 7.10 -15.98 1.84
C HIS A 25 7.88 -16.46 3.08
N GLY A 26 7.95 -17.77 3.33
CA GLY A 26 8.63 -18.34 4.50
C GLY A 26 8.05 -17.87 5.84
N THR A 27 6.76 -17.50 5.86
CA THR A 27 6.07 -16.91 7.00
C THR A 27 4.82 -17.70 7.39
N THR A 28 4.07 -17.22 8.38
CA THR A 28 2.78 -17.78 8.79
C THR A 28 1.64 -16.98 8.22
N ILE A 29 0.45 -17.59 8.05
CA ILE A 29 -0.76 -16.88 7.61
C ILE A 29 -1.06 -15.68 8.53
N ARG A 30 -0.83 -15.83 9.84
CA ARG A 30 -0.96 -14.74 10.82
C ARG A 30 -0.07 -13.56 10.44
N SER A 31 1.23 -13.80 10.31
CA SER A 31 2.19 -12.74 10.00
C SER A 31 1.94 -12.13 8.63
N LEU A 32 1.53 -12.92 7.64
CA LEU A 32 1.14 -12.40 6.32
C LEU A 32 -0.05 -11.43 6.42
N VAL A 33 -1.08 -11.76 7.20
CA VAL A 33 -2.24 -10.89 7.42
C VAL A 33 -1.87 -9.63 8.21
N GLU A 34 -1.02 -9.76 9.22
CA GLU A 34 -0.50 -8.61 9.97
C GLU A 34 0.32 -7.66 9.08
N GLN A 35 1.21 -8.22 8.26
CA GLN A 35 1.98 -7.44 7.28
C GLN A 35 1.07 -6.76 6.26
N LEU A 36 0.01 -7.43 5.80
CA LEU A 36 -0.96 -6.83 4.89
C LEU A 36 -1.68 -5.63 5.55
N ALA A 37 -2.11 -5.80 6.81
CA ALA A 37 -2.78 -4.75 7.56
C ALA A 37 -1.87 -3.54 7.83
N GLN A 38 -0.59 -3.78 8.12
CA GLN A 38 0.40 -2.72 8.36
C GLN A 38 0.87 -2.05 7.06
N GLY A 39 0.99 -2.83 5.98
CA GLY A 39 1.54 -2.39 4.71
C GLY A 39 0.51 -1.73 3.78
N THR A 40 -0.78 -1.88 4.06
CA THR A 40 -1.86 -1.33 3.22
C THR A 40 -2.61 -0.24 3.97
N PRO A 41 -2.20 1.04 3.84
CA PRO A 41 -2.94 2.15 4.41
C PRO A 41 -4.39 2.15 3.90
N THR A 42 -5.29 2.54 4.78
CA THR A 42 -6.67 2.79 4.44
C THR A 42 -6.81 4.03 3.56
N ARG A 43 -7.96 4.16 2.88
CA ARG A 43 -8.25 5.35 2.06
C ARG A 43 -8.20 6.65 2.86
N ALA A 44 -8.60 6.61 4.13
CA ALA A 44 -8.57 7.76 5.03
C ALA A 44 -7.13 8.19 5.33
N GLU A 45 -6.26 7.23 5.67
CA GLU A 45 -4.84 7.49 5.92
C GLU A 45 -4.13 7.99 4.65
N TYR A 46 -4.51 7.49 3.48
CA TYR A 46 -4.01 8.04 2.21
C TYR A 46 -4.43 9.50 2.00
N ALA A 47 -5.68 9.86 2.35
CA ALA A 47 -6.15 11.23 2.24
C ALA A 47 -5.41 12.16 3.22
N GLU A 48 -5.24 11.73 4.47
CA GLU A 48 -4.46 12.47 5.47
C GLU A 48 -3.01 12.70 5.02
N ARG A 49 -2.34 11.65 4.52
CA ARG A 49 -0.98 11.77 3.98
C ARG A 49 -0.92 12.71 2.77
N ALA A 50 -1.95 12.73 1.93
CA ALA A 50 -2.01 13.66 0.80
C ALA A 50 -2.13 15.10 1.27
N GLU A 51 -2.94 15.38 2.29
CA GLU A 51 -3.03 16.72 2.89
C GLU A 51 -1.71 17.16 3.54
N LEU A 52 -1.06 16.27 4.29
CA LEU A 52 0.27 16.54 4.85
C LEU A 52 1.29 16.84 3.75
N ALA A 53 1.31 16.03 2.68
CA ALA A 53 2.20 16.27 1.55
C ALA A 53 1.92 17.62 0.85
N ARG A 54 0.64 18.02 0.73
CA ARG A 54 0.28 19.34 0.20
C ARG A 54 0.77 20.47 1.09
N ALA A 55 0.64 20.33 2.41
CA ALA A 55 1.14 21.31 3.36
C ALA A 55 2.67 21.45 3.30
N GLU A 56 3.39 20.33 3.24
CA GLU A 56 4.85 20.32 3.07
C GLU A 56 5.28 20.94 1.74
N LEU A 57 4.59 20.62 0.65
CA LEU A 57 4.85 21.23 -0.66
C LEU A 57 4.56 22.73 -0.65
N ALA A 58 3.49 23.17 0.02
CA ALA A 58 3.19 24.58 0.19
C ALA A 58 4.27 25.32 0.99
N SER A 59 4.79 24.68 2.05
CA SER A 59 5.91 25.18 2.84
C SER A 59 7.20 25.29 2.01
N ALA A 60 7.53 24.24 1.24
CA ALA A 60 8.77 24.17 0.47
C ALA A 60 8.76 25.04 -0.80
N LEU A 61 7.62 25.15 -1.49
CA LEU A 61 7.48 25.86 -2.78
C LEU A 61 6.85 27.25 -2.62
N GLY A 62 6.39 27.61 -1.43
CA GLY A 62 5.68 28.86 -1.13
C GLY A 62 4.21 28.87 -1.56
N SER A 63 3.72 27.84 -2.26
CA SER A 63 2.30 27.64 -2.52
C SER A 63 1.97 26.16 -2.77
N ALA A 64 0.77 25.74 -2.38
CA ALA A 64 0.30 24.39 -2.66
C ALA A 64 0.11 24.21 -4.17
N PRO A 65 0.53 23.07 -4.76
CA PRO A 65 0.27 22.79 -6.16
C PRO A 65 -1.24 22.75 -6.43
N SER A 66 -1.66 23.30 -7.56
CA SER A 66 -3.07 23.25 -7.96
C SER A 66 -3.49 21.81 -8.29
N PRO A 67 -4.79 21.47 -8.21
CA PRO A 67 -5.28 20.14 -8.57
C PRO A 67 -4.89 19.70 -9.99
N GLU A 68 -4.81 20.65 -10.93
CA GLU A 68 -4.39 20.39 -12.30
C GLU A 68 -2.89 20.06 -12.40
N ALA A 69 -2.05 20.77 -11.63
CA ALA A 69 -0.61 20.49 -11.56
C ALA A 69 -0.35 19.13 -10.90
N GLU A 70 -1.09 18.78 -9.83
CA GLU A 70 -1.03 17.46 -9.20
C GLU A 70 -1.43 16.35 -10.18
N ALA A 71 -2.49 16.54 -10.96
CA ALA A 71 -2.93 15.55 -11.95
C ALA A 71 -1.88 15.32 -13.05
N LYS A 72 -1.24 16.39 -13.55
CA LYS A 72 -0.15 16.29 -14.53
C LYS A 72 1.08 15.60 -13.94
N ALA A 73 1.45 15.92 -12.70
CA ALA A 73 2.55 15.26 -12.01
C ALA A 73 2.27 13.77 -11.81
N ARG A 74 1.05 13.40 -11.39
CA ARG A 74 0.63 12.00 -11.25
C ARG A 74 0.74 11.23 -12.56
N ALA A 75 0.19 11.77 -13.65
CA ALA A 75 0.27 11.12 -14.97
C ALA A 75 1.71 10.94 -15.45
N LEU A 76 2.60 11.91 -15.17
CA LEU A 76 4.01 11.79 -15.47
C LEU A 76 4.67 10.67 -14.64
N LEU A 77 4.42 10.63 -13.34
CA LEU A 77 4.96 9.61 -12.44
C LEU A 77 4.47 8.21 -12.81
N GLU A 78 3.19 8.04 -13.15
CA GLU A 78 2.61 6.77 -13.63
C GLU A 78 3.28 6.29 -14.92
N ARG A 79 3.55 7.20 -15.85
CA ARG A 79 4.29 6.88 -17.07
C ARG A 79 5.74 6.46 -16.78
N LEU A 80 6.40 7.13 -15.85
CA LEU A 80 7.78 6.82 -15.45
C LEU A 80 7.85 5.49 -14.69
N SER A 81 6.91 5.21 -13.78
CA SER A 81 6.88 3.94 -13.04
C SER A 81 6.52 2.75 -13.92
N ALA A 82 5.63 2.92 -14.90
CA ALA A 82 5.36 1.91 -15.93
C ALA A 82 6.59 1.58 -16.78
N THR A 83 7.53 2.52 -16.92
CA THR A 83 8.81 2.31 -17.61
C THR A 83 9.83 1.58 -16.72
N GLN A 84 9.73 1.72 -15.38
CA GLN A 84 10.64 1.11 -14.40
C GLN A 84 10.20 -0.31 -13.96
N TYR A 85 8.93 -0.69 -14.13
CA TYR A 85 8.40 -2.03 -13.85
C TYR A 85 8.26 -2.92 -15.12
N GLY A 86 9.25 -2.85 -16.02
CA GLY A 86 9.53 -3.94 -16.98
C GLY A 86 10.17 -5.14 -16.26
N PRO A 87 10.07 -6.38 -16.78
CA PRO A 87 9.96 -7.59 -15.98
C PRO A 87 11.23 -7.91 -15.17
N GLN A 88 11.23 -7.61 -13.87
CA GLN A 88 12.01 -8.32 -12.87
C GLN A 88 11.06 -9.23 -12.06
N ALA A 89 10.56 -10.26 -12.74
CA ALA A 89 9.89 -11.40 -12.13
C ALA A 89 10.20 -12.64 -13.00
N ALA A 90 11.48 -13.02 -13.05
CA ALA A 90 11.96 -14.35 -13.45
C ALA A 90 13.48 -14.41 -13.26
N ALA A 91 13.94 -14.77 -12.05
CA ALA A 91 15.21 -15.46 -11.79
C ALA A 91 15.20 -15.98 -10.35
#